data_AF-A0A2E5YII0-F1
#
_entry.id   AF-A0A2E5YII0-F1
#
_cell.length_a   1.000
_cell.length_b   1.000
_cell.length_c   1.000
_cell.angle_alpha   90.00
_cell.angle_beta   90.00
_cell.angle_gamma   90.00
#
_symmetry.space_group_name_H-M   'P 1'
#
loop_
_entity.id
_entity.type
_entity.pdbx_description
1 polymer ?
#
loop_
_entity_poly.entity_id
_entity_poly.type
_entity_poly.pdbx_seq_one_letter_code
_entity_poly.pdbx_strand_id
1 'polypeptide(L)'
;MSAYRVACLGWGSLLWDPRTLPMAEGFRAAGPMLPIEFSRVATDGRVTLVIDDSAEPIQTHCVQMDVASLDEAVRELGLREKIAPERIRDWIGVQTRATALQESGGRAEGFHAEIARWLSEQPLDAVVWTALPPRTPDGRLETPSLEALLGHLEGLTGSALSRAEEYIRRAPETVRTPRRRRFEEEFGWSQIP
;
A
#
# COMPACT_ATOMS: atom_id res chain seq x y z
N MET A 1 13.01 29.33 7.24
CA MET A 1 12.01 28.33 7.66
C MET A 1 12.30 27.07 6.84
N SER A 2 12.47 25.91 7.47
CA SER A 2 12.59 24.65 6.71
C SER A 2 11.25 24.37 6.03
N ALA A 3 11.26 23.95 4.77
CA ALA A 3 10.06 23.45 4.10
C ALA A 3 9.54 22.21 4.84
N TYR A 4 8.21 22.04 4.88
CA TYR A 4 7.55 20.88 5.48
C TYR A 4 7.72 19.67 4.56
N ARG A 5 8.33 18.58 5.07
CA ARG A 5 8.73 17.42 4.26
C ARG A 5 7.81 16.24 4.49
N VAL A 6 7.12 15.80 3.45
CA VAL A 6 6.21 14.64 3.49
C VAL A 6 6.72 13.57 2.54
N ALA A 7 6.66 12.30 2.98
CA ALA A 7 6.87 11.16 2.09
C ALA A 7 5.58 10.36 1.90
N CYS A 8 5.49 9.65 0.77
CA CYS A 8 4.47 8.63 0.53
C CYS A 8 5.13 7.24 0.61
N LEU A 9 4.50 6.31 1.33
CA LEU A 9 4.88 4.89 1.26
C LEU A 9 4.18 4.20 0.09
N GLY A 10 4.81 3.17 -0.46
CA GLY A 10 4.23 2.36 -1.53
C GLY A 10 4.78 0.94 -1.58
N TRP A 11 3.97 0.03 -2.12
CA TRP A 11 4.30 -1.39 -2.27
C TRP A 11 3.63 -2.06 -3.48
N GLY A 12 2.76 -1.36 -4.20
CA GLY A 12 2.01 -1.92 -5.32
C GLY A 12 1.98 -0.97 -6.49
N SER A 13 0.78 -0.68 -7.00
CA SER A 13 0.62 0.13 -8.21
C SER A 13 1.22 1.54 -8.12
N LEU A 14 1.46 2.09 -6.93
CA LEU A 14 2.16 3.37 -6.80
C LEU A 14 3.56 3.36 -7.45
N LEU A 15 4.21 2.19 -7.48
CA LEU A 15 5.59 2.04 -7.92
C LEU A 15 5.71 1.98 -9.45
N TRP A 16 4.70 1.45 -10.14
CA TRP A 16 4.70 1.31 -11.61
C TRP A 16 3.64 2.16 -12.33
N ASP A 17 2.68 2.72 -11.59
CA ASP A 17 1.66 3.65 -12.08
C ASP A 17 1.38 4.75 -11.03
N PRO A 18 2.33 5.70 -10.83
CA PRO A 18 2.16 6.82 -9.91
C PRO A 18 1.11 7.84 -10.41
N ARG A 19 0.82 7.85 -11.72
CA ARG A 19 -0.07 8.82 -12.37
C ARG A 19 0.31 10.26 -12.04
N THR A 20 -0.60 11.00 -11.41
CA THR A 20 -0.43 12.42 -11.07
C THR A 20 0.12 12.64 -9.66
N LEU A 21 0.60 11.59 -8.97
CA LEU A 21 1.16 11.74 -7.63
C LEU A 21 2.37 12.69 -7.69
N PRO A 22 2.37 13.82 -6.94
CA PRO A 22 3.46 14.78 -6.98
C PRO A 22 4.66 14.22 -6.22
N MET A 23 5.65 13.75 -6.97
CA MET A 23 6.87 13.15 -6.42
C MET A 23 8.07 14.02 -6.79
N ALA A 24 8.93 14.32 -5.82
CA ALA A 24 10.18 15.02 -6.07
C ALA A 24 11.18 14.14 -6.85
N GLU A 25 11.09 12.82 -6.67
CA GLU A 25 11.95 11.82 -7.29
C GLU A 25 11.23 10.45 -7.41
N GLY A 26 11.94 9.41 -7.85
CA GLY A 26 11.39 8.06 -7.89
C GLY A 26 11.30 7.38 -6.52
N PHE A 27 10.42 6.39 -6.40
CA PHE A 27 10.35 5.52 -5.22
C PHE A 27 11.69 4.82 -4.96
N ARG A 28 12.07 4.76 -3.69
CA ARG A 28 13.26 4.05 -3.20
C ARG A 28 12.85 2.95 -2.24
N ALA A 29 13.52 1.81 -2.28
CA ALA A 29 13.33 0.69 -1.35
C ALA A 29 13.91 1.01 0.06
N ALA A 30 13.39 2.05 0.70
CA ALA A 30 13.88 2.60 1.96
C ALA A 30 12.73 2.98 2.91
N GLY A 31 11.54 2.41 2.71
CA GLY A 31 10.42 2.55 3.65
C GLY A 31 10.57 1.67 4.91
N PRO A 32 9.57 1.67 5.80
CA PRO A 32 9.51 0.71 6.91
C PRO A 32 9.24 -0.72 6.44
N MET A 33 9.51 -1.70 7.31
CA MET A 33 9.11 -3.09 7.09
C MET A 33 7.63 -3.25 7.47
N LEU A 34 6.72 -3.43 6.50
CA LEU A 34 5.28 -3.53 6.77
C LEU A 34 4.72 -4.88 6.34
N PRO A 35 3.70 -5.42 7.03
CA PRO A 35 3.10 -6.70 6.69
C PRO A 35 2.15 -6.51 5.49
N ILE A 36 2.73 -6.55 4.29
CA ILE A 36 2.00 -6.30 3.03
C ILE A 36 1.64 -7.63 2.38
N GLU A 37 0.38 -7.80 1.98
CA GLU A 37 -0.10 -9.00 1.31
C GLU A 37 -1.24 -8.72 0.32
N PHE A 38 -1.41 -9.61 -0.65
CA PHE A 38 -2.56 -9.69 -1.54
C PHE A 38 -3.81 -10.10 -0.76
N SER A 39 -4.45 -9.13 -0.11
CA SER A 39 -5.59 -9.36 0.79
C SER A 39 -6.82 -8.52 0.47
N ARG A 40 -6.85 -7.88 -0.70
CA ARG A 40 -7.98 -7.04 -1.11
C ARG A 40 -8.45 -7.33 -2.53
N VAL A 41 -9.70 -7.75 -2.68
CA VAL A 41 -10.40 -7.77 -3.96
C VAL A 41 -10.97 -6.38 -4.26
N ALA A 42 -10.42 -5.71 -5.27
CA ALA A 42 -10.91 -4.44 -5.78
C ALA A 42 -12.26 -4.60 -6.51
N THR A 43 -12.99 -3.50 -6.69
CA THR A 43 -14.31 -3.51 -7.36
C THR A 43 -14.24 -3.91 -8.83
N ASP A 44 -13.07 -3.83 -9.45
CA ASP A 44 -12.82 -4.21 -10.85
C ASP A 44 -12.28 -5.64 -11.02
N GLY A 45 -12.27 -6.42 -9.93
CA GLY A 45 -11.90 -7.84 -9.89
C GLY A 45 -10.45 -8.13 -9.50
N ARG A 46 -9.57 -7.13 -9.44
CA ARG A 46 -8.16 -7.37 -9.09
C ARG A 46 -7.99 -7.81 -7.64
N VAL A 47 -7.10 -8.76 -7.39
CA VAL A 47 -6.53 -8.98 -6.05
C VAL A 47 -5.33 -8.05 -5.90
N THR A 48 -5.32 -7.23 -4.84
CA THR A 48 -4.40 -6.10 -4.66
C THR A 48 -3.71 -6.13 -3.31
N LEU A 49 -2.56 -5.47 -3.22
CA LEU A 49 -1.71 -5.42 -2.04
C LEU A 49 -2.19 -4.38 -1.03
N VAL A 50 -2.34 -4.81 0.22
CA VAL A 50 -2.72 -3.98 1.38
C VAL A 50 -1.90 -4.36 2.60
N ILE A 51 -1.99 -3.58 3.67
CA ILE A 51 -1.49 -3.99 4.99
C ILE A 51 -2.42 -5.10 5.51
N ASP A 52 -1.82 -6.22 5.92
CA ASP A 52 -2.47 -7.40 6.50
C ASP A 52 -1.64 -7.86 7.70
N ASP A 53 -2.13 -7.63 8.92
CA ASP A 53 -1.39 -7.89 10.17
C ASP A 53 -0.98 -9.36 10.36
N SER A 54 -1.54 -10.30 9.58
CA SER A 54 -1.15 -11.70 9.60
C SER A 54 0.05 -12.04 8.71
N ALA A 55 0.48 -11.11 7.85
CA ALA A 55 1.54 -11.32 6.88
C ALA A 55 2.93 -11.06 7.46
N GLU A 56 3.95 -11.69 6.86
CA GLU A 56 5.34 -11.38 7.15
C GLU A 56 5.70 -9.97 6.66
N PRO A 57 6.38 -9.15 7.48
CA PRO A 57 6.81 -7.82 7.06
C PRO A 57 7.80 -7.87 5.88
N ILE A 58 7.59 -6.99 4.91
CA ILE A 58 8.48 -6.80 3.76
C ILE A 58 8.93 -5.35 3.64
N GLN A 59 10.05 -5.14 2.94
CA GLN A 59 10.60 -3.82 2.68
C GLN A 59 9.64 -3.01 1.78
N THR A 60 9.02 -1.97 2.33
CA THR A 60 8.22 -1.03 1.55
C THR A 60 9.09 0.04 0.89
N HIS A 61 8.52 0.77 -0.05
CA HIS A 61 9.17 1.88 -0.71
C HIS A 61 8.68 3.20 -0.14
N CYS A 62 9.53 4.22 -0.22
CA CYS A 62 9.16 5.59 0.10
C CYS A 62 9.56 6.53 -1.04
N VAL A 63 8.84 7.64 -1.15
CA VAL A 63 9.18 8.75 -2.05
C VAL A 63 8.89 10.07 -1.36
N GLN A 64 9.77 11.04 -1.48
CA GLN A 64 9.46 12.40 -1.03
C GLN A 64 8.45 13.03 -1.99
N MET A 65 7.36 13.58 -1.44
CA MET A 65 6.35 14.27 -2.22
C MET A 65 6.74 15.72 -2.50
N ASP A 66 6.40 16.23 -3.69
CA ASP A 66 6.57 17.64 -4.06
C ASP A 66 5.29 18.42 -3.73
N VAL A 67 5.09 18.66 -2.43
CA VAL A 67 3.87 19.27 -1.87
C VAL A 67 4.23 20.29 -0.80
N ALA A 68 3.39 21.31 -0.63
CA ALA A 68 3.60 22.38 0.34
C ALA A 68 3.11 22.02 1.76
N SER A 69 2.26 21.01 1.90
CA SER A 69 1.66 20.63 3.19
C SER A 69 1.26 19.15 3.29
N LEU A 70 0.99 18.70 4.51
CA LEU A 70 0.43 17.37 4.77
C LEU A 70 -0.97 17.21 4.16
N ASP A 71 -1.82 18.23 4.25
CA ASP A 71 -3.18 18.19 3.69
C ASP A 71 -3.14 18.01 2.17
N GLU A 72 -2.17 18.65 1.50
CA GLU A 72 -1.94 18.46 0.08
C GLU A 72 -1.47 17.04 -0.24
N ALA A 73 -0.52 16.49 0.54
CA ALA A 73 -0.08 15.10 0.40
C ALA A 73 -1.23 14.09 0.49
N VAL A 74 -2.08 14.25 1.52
CA VAL A 74 -3.26 13.40 1.76
C VAL A 74 -4.25 13.52 0.61
N ARG A 75 -4.54 14.75 0.15
CA ARG A 75 -5.44 15.01 -0.97
C ARG A 75 -4.94 14.38 -2.27
N GLU A 76 -3.67 14.57 -2.60
CA GLU A 76 -3.08 14.08 -3.85
C GLU A 76 -2.98 12.54 -3.88
N LEU A 77 -2.62 11.92 -2.76
CA LEU A 77 -2.67 10.46 -2.64
C LEU A 77 -4.11 9.94 -2.75
N GLY A 78 -5.07 10.61 -2.11
CA GLY A 78 -6.50 10.28 -2.22
C GLY A 78 -7.03 10.36 -3.66
N LEU A 79 -6.69 11.43 -4.38
CA LEU A 79 -7.04 11.60 -5.80
C LEU A 79 -6.43 10.50 -6.67
N ARG A 80 -5.15 10.18 -6.44
CA ARG A 80 -4.48 9.06 -7.10
C ARG A 80 -5.24 7.76 -6.84
N GLU A 81 -5.57 7.44 -5.59
CA GLU A 81 -6.26 6.20 -5.24
C GLU A 81 -7.75 6.18 -5.59
N LYS A 82 -8.30 7.30 -6.10
CA LYS A 82 -9.73 7.49 -6.35
C LYS A 82 -10.57 7.26 -5.08
N ILE A 83 -10.04 7.69 -3.94
CA ILE A 83 -10.73 7.64 -2.65
C ILE A 83 -11.71 8.81 -2.58
N ALA A 84 -12.97 8.52 -2.25
CA ALA A 84 -13.99 9.54 -2.06
C ALA A 84 -13.59 10.49 -0.92
N PRO A 85 -13.86 11.81 -1.02
CA PRO A 85 -13.47 12.79 0.00
C PRO A 85 -13.87 12.42 1.42
N GLU A 86 -15.05 11.81 1.59
CA GLU A 86 -15.60 11.40 2.88
C GLU A 86 -14.84 10.22 3.50
N ARG A 87 -14.09 9.46 2.69
CA ARG A 87 -13.32 8.27 3.09
C ARG A 87 -11.83 8.52 3.19
N ILE A 88 -11.35 9.73 2.88
CA ILE A 88 -9.92 10.07 2.94
C ILE A 88 -9.35 9.78 4.34
N ARG A 89 -10.07 10.15 5.40
CA ARG A 89 -9.61 9.93 6.79
C ARG A 89 -9.55 8.46 7.18
N ASP A 90 -10.32 7.61 6.52
CA ASP A 90 -10.35 6.17 6.80
C ASP A 90 -9.27 5.43 6.01
N TRP A 91 -8.98 5.88 4.79
CA TRP A 91 -8.23 5.11 3.78
C TRP A 91 -6.92 5.76 3.34
N ILE A 92 -6.57 6.93 3.88
CA ILE A 92 -5.22 7.49 3.84
C ILE A 92 -4.67 7.50 5.25
N GLY A 93 -3.63 6.69 5.47
CA GLY A 93 -2.88 6.69 6.70
C GLY A 93 -1.95 7.89 6.78
N VAL A 94 -1.79 8.43 7.98
CA VAL A 94 -0.95 9.59 8.28
C VAL A 94 -0.18 9.30 9.56
N GLN A 95 1.14 9.50 9.52
CA GLN A 95 1.97 9.57 10.71
C GLN A 95 2.77 10.87 10.66
N THR A 96 2.77 11.63 11.74
CA THR A 96 3.60 12.83 11.88
C THR A 96 4.75 12.57 12.84
N ARG A 97 5.82 13.36 12.76
CA ARG A 97 6.91 13.25 13.74
C ARG A 97 6.43 13.54 15.17
N ALA A 98 5.47 14.46 15.33
CA ALA A 98 4.90 14.79 16.64
C ALA A 98 4.17 13.58 17.27
N THR A 99 3.38 12.85 16.47
CA THR A 99 2.70 11.63 16.93
C THR A 99 3.68 10.49 17.16
N ALA A 100 4.69 10.34 16.30
CA ALA A 100 5.71 9.29 16.45
C ALA A 100 6.47 9.39 17.78
N LEU A 101 6.83 10.60 18.20
CA LEU A 101 7.52 10.85 19.48
C LEU A 101 6.64 10.53 20.71
N GLN A 102 5.32 10.73 20.60
CA GLN A 102 4.37 10.38 21.66
C GLN A 102 4.18 8.87 21.76
N GLU A 103 4.19 8.16 20.63
CA GLU A 103 3.99 6.71 20.56
C GLU A 103 5.21 5.90 21.02
N SER A 104 6.42 6.43 20.85
CA SER A 104 7.64 5.88 21.45
C SER A 104 7.64 5.89 22.99
N GLY A 105 6.67 6.57 23.61
CA GLY A 105 6.39 6.50 25.05
C GLY A 105 5.46 5.35 25.49
N GLY A 106 5.06 4.45 24.56
CA GLY A 106 4.41 3.17 24.89
C GLY A 106 2.94 3.03 24.51
N ARG A 107 2.53 3.37 23.27
CA ARG A 107 1.11 3.18 22.83
C ARG A 107 0.88 2.65 21.42
N ALA A 108 1.83 2.76 20.49
CA ALA A 108 1.64 2.17 19.17
C ALA A 108 1.97 0.68 19.18
N GLU A 109 1.10 -0.13 18.58
CA GLU A 109 1.30 -1.57 18.38
C GLU A 109 1.27 -1.90 16.88
N GLY A 110 1.81 -3.06 16.52
CA GLY A 110 1.82 -3.54 15.13
C GLY A 110 2.56 -2.61 14.17
N PHE A 111 2.04 -2.50 12.94
CA PHE A 111 2.71 -1.75 11.87
C PHE A 111 2.78 -0.24 12.13
N HIS A 112 1.89 0.32 12.95
CA HIS A 112 1.94 1.75 13.31
C HIS A 112 3.21 2.10 14.08
N ALA A 113 3.63 1.24 15.01
CA ALA A 113 4.87 1.43 15.76
C ALA A 113 6.10 1.42 14.84
N GLU A 114 6.07 0.57 13.82
CA GLU A 114 7.16 0.45 12.85
C GLU A 114 7.24 1.67 11.90
N ILE A 115 6.09 2.22 11.47
CA ILE A 115 6.05 3.49 10.73
C ILE A 115 6.57 4.64 11.61
N ALA A 116 6.16 4.71 12.88
CA ALA A 116 6.61 5.74 13.81
C ALA A 116 8.12 5.68 14.07
N ARG A 117 8.64 4.47 14.32
CA ARG A 117 10.08 4.21 14.49
C ARG A 117 10.86 4.64 13.26
N TRP A 118 10.46 4.16 12.07
CA TRP A 118 11.10 4.53 10.81
C TRP A 118 11.09 6.04 10.59
N LEU A 119 9.94 6.72 10.79
CA LEU A 119 9.80 8.16 10.60
C LEU A 119 10.72 8.96 11.54
N SER A 120 10.94 8.48 12.78
CA SER A 120 11.84 9.14 13.74
C SER A 120 13.30 9.19 13.28
N GLU A 121 13.70 8.25 12.43
CA GLU A 121 15.05 8.14 11.84
C GLU A 121 15.16 8.94 10.53
N GLN A 122 14.03 9.39 9.96
CA GLN A 122 14.00 10.12 8.70
C GLN A 122 14.04 11.64 8.89
N PRO A 123 14.61 12.38 7.92
CA PRO A 123 14.49 13.82 7.85
C PRO A 123 13.12 14.24 7.25
N LEU A 124 12.01 13.67 7.71
CA LEU A 124 10.64 13.91 7.23
C LEU A 124 9.69 14.34 8.36
N ASP A 125 8.85 15.33 8.12
CA ASP A 125 7.90 15.83 9.13
C ASP A 125 6.65 14.95 9.24
N ALA A 126 6.28 14.28 8.14
CA ALA A 126 5.19 13.33 8.09
C ALA A 126 5.38 12.28 6.98
N VAL A 127 4.60 11.21 7.07
CA VAL A 127 4.47 10.19 6.04
C VAL A 127 3.00 9.83 5.83
N VAL A 128 2.62 9.61 4.58
CA VAL A 128 1.28 9.16 4.16
C VAL A 128 1.36 7.82 3.44
N TRP A 129 0.28 7.04 3.49
CA TRP A 129 0.16 5.79 2.74
C TRP A 129 -1.30 5.44 2.44
N THR A 130 -1.51 4.57 1.45
CA THR A 130 -2.83 4.02 1.15
C THR A 130 -3.21 2.99 2.21
N ALA A 131 -4.23 3.29 3.02
CA ALA A 131 -4.73 2.46 4.12
C ALA A 131 -6.05 1.75 3.75
N LEU A 132 -6.16 1.28 2.51
CA LEU A 132 -7.32 0.48 2.11
C LEU A 132 -7.32 -0.85 2.88
N PRO A 133 -8.45 -1.23 3.51
CA PRO A 133 -8.50 -2.46 4.29
C PRO A 133 -8.47 -3.69 3.38
N PRO A 134 -8.17 -4.88 3.94
CA PRO A 134 -8.51 -6.14 3.32
C PRO A 134 -9.98 -6.17 2.87
N ARG A 135 -10.24 -6.93 1.80
CA ARG A 135 -11.60 -7.07 1.26
C ARG A 135 -11.76 -8.43 0.60
N THR A 136 -12.76 -9.17 1.05
CA THR A 136 -13.13 -10.48 0.49
C THR A 136 -13.81 -10.35 -0.88
N PRO A 137 -13.87 -11.43 -1.67
CA PRO A 137 -14.58 -11.44 -2.97
C PRO A 137 -16.05 -11.00 -2.89
N ASP A 138 -16.75 -11.37 -1.81
CA ASP A 138 -18.15 -10.98 -1.53
C ASP A 138 -18.28 -9.53 -1.01
N GLY A 139 -17.15 -8.84 -0.81
CA GLY A 139 -17.09 -7.41 -0.53
C GLY A 139 -17.03 -7.01 0.94
N ARG A 140 -16.93 -7.96 1.87
CA ARG A 140 -16.72 -7.69 3.30
C ARG A 140 -15.32 -7.16 3.56
N LEU A 141 -15.19 -6.25 4.54
CA LEU A 141 -13.90 -5.63 4.91
C LEU A 141 -13.17 -6.50 5.93
N GLU A 142 -12.82 -7.70 5.50
CA GLU A 142 -12.15 -8.74 6.30
C GLU A 142 -10.99 -9.33 5.49
N THR A 143 -10.03 -9.94 6.16
CA THR A 143 -8.93 -10.65 5.49
C THR A 143 -9.48 -11.92 4.81
N PRO A 144 -9.40 -12.05 3.48
CA PRO A 144 -9.82 -13.26 2.79
C PRO A 144 -8.85 -14.42 3.04
N SER A 145 -9.36 -15.65 2.99
CA SER A 145 -8.51 -16.83 2.93
C SER A 145 -7.83 -16.94 1.55
N LEU A 146 -6.74 -17.70 1.48
CA LEU A 146 -6.07 -17.98 0.21
C LEU A 146 -7.02 -18.67 -0.78
N GLU A 147 -7.80 -19.64 -0.33
CA GLU A 147 -8.74 -20.41 -1.14
C GLU A 147 -9.83 -19.51 -1.74
N ALA A 148 -10.33 -18.55 -0.96
CA ALA A 148 -11.31 -17.57 -1.45
C ALA A 148 -10.72 -16.70 -2.57
N LEU A 149 -9.44 -16.32 -2.46
CA LEU A 149 -8.75 -15.54 -3.50
C LEU A 149 -8.46 -16.37 -4.75
N LEU A 150 -8.03 -17.63 -4.59
CA LEU A 150 -7.79 -18.54 -5.71
C LEU A 150 -9.08 -18.80 -6.49
N GLY A 151 -10.17 -19.16 -5.80
CA GLY A 151 -11.47 -19.36 -6.44
C GLY A 151 -12.03 -18.10 -7.09
N HIS A 152 -11.78 -16.93 -6.49
CA HIS A 152 -12.12 -15.64 -7.12
C HIS A 152 -11.36 -15.42 -8.43
N LEU A 153 -10.03 -15.60 -8.41
CA LEU A 153 -9.17 -15.43 -9.59
C LEU A 153 -9.49 -16.42 -10.71
N GLU A 154 -9.73 -17.69 -10.36
CA GLU A 154 -10.14 -18.74 -11.31
C GLU A 154 -11.47 -18.41 -12.01
N GLY A 155 -12.40 -17.79 -11.28
CA GLY A 155 -13.71 -17.38 -11.82
C GLY A 155 -13.70 -16.11 -12.67
N LEU A 156 -12.58 -15.37 -12.75
CA LEU A 156 -12.52 -14.13 -13.52
C LEU A 156 -12.54 -14.41 -15.03
N THR A 157 -13.23 -13.54 -15.78
CA THR A 157 -13.25 -13.59 -17.25
C THR A 157 -13.10 -12.20 -17.85
N GLY A 158 -12.74 -12.14 -19.14
CA GLY A 158 -12.63 -10.91 -19.91
C GLY A 158 -11.74 -9.86 -19.25
N SER A 159 -12.21 -8.61 -19.19
CA SER A 159 -11.40 -7.49 -18.69
C SER A 159 -11.00 -7.61 -17.21
N ALA A 160 -11.78 -8.31 -16.38
CA ALA A 160 -11.44 -8.49 -14.97
C ALA A 160 -10.24 -9.43 -14.81
N LEU A 161 -10.21 -10.52 -15.58
CA LEU A 161 -9.09 -11.46 -15.63
C LEU A 161 -7.81 -10.76 -16.08
N SER A 162 -7.86 -10.05 -17.21
CA SER A 162 -6.68 -9.36 -17.76
C SER A 162 -6.10 -8.32 -16.78
N ARG A 163 -6.96 -7.58 -16.07
CA ARG A 163 -6.52 -6.61 -15.06
C ARG A 163 -5.92 -7.28 -13.81
N ALA A 164 -6.49 -8.41 -13.38
CA ALA A 164 -5.99 -9.15 -12.23
C ALA A 164 -4.62 -9.76 -12.52
N GLU A 165 -4.47 -10.41 -13.68
CA GLU A 165 -3.20 -10.91 -14.18
C GLU A 165 -2.18 -9.77 -14.27
N GLU A 166 -2.50 -8.68 -14.97
CA GLU A 166 -1.57 -7.56 -15.14
C GLU A 166 -1.09 -7.01 -13.78
N TYR A 167 -2.01 -6.83 -12.82
CA TYR A 167 -1.65 -6.29 -11.51
C TYR A 167 -0.69 -7.22 -10.75
N ILE A 168 -0.95 -8.53 -10.77
CA ILE A 168 -0.08 -9.53 -10.11
C ILE A 168 1.28 -9.59 -10.79
N ARG A 169 1.32 -9.59 -12.13
CA ARG A 169 2.57 -9.65 -12.90
C ARG A 169 3.40 -8.37 -12.81
N ARG A 170 2.76 -7.20 -12.63
CA ARG A 170 3.46 -5.92 -12.39
C ARG A 170 3.85 -5.70 -10.94
N ALA A 171 3.48 -6.58 -10.01
CA ALA A 171 3.90 -6.44 -8.62
C ALA A 171 5.44 -6.41 -8.54
N PRO A 172 6.04 -5.39 -7.90
CA PRO A 172 7.49 -5.21 -7.88
C PRO A 172 8.22 -6.46 -7.39
N GLU A 173 9.43 -6.72 -7.87
CA GLU A 173 10.21 -7.90 -7.46
C GLU A 173 10.52 -7.93 -5.96
N THR A 174 10.63 -6.76 -5.36
CA THR A 174 10.84 -6.59 -3.91
C THR A 174 9.62 -7.00 -3.08
N VAL A 175 8.47 -7.24 -3.71
CA VAL A 175 7.19 -7.61 -3.08
C VAL A 175 6.83 -9.05 -3.44
N ARG A 176 7.61 -9.99 -2.89
CA ARG A 176 7.44 -11.45 -3.05
C ARG A 176 6.75 -12.07 -1.83
N THR A 177 5.44 -11.91 -1.75
CA THR A 177 4.62 -12.41 -0.65
C THR A 177 4.23 -13.89 -0.85
N PRO A 178 3.86 -14.62 0.22
CA PRO A 178 3.35 -15.98 0.11
C PRO A 178 2.19 -16.14 -0.87
N ARG A 179 1.18 -15.27 -0.85
CA ARG A 179 0.03 -15.42 -1.78
C ARG A 179 0.40 -15.15 -3.22
N ARG A 180 1.31 -14.20 -3.47
CA ARG A 180 1.84 -13.98 -4.82
C ARG A 180 2.46 -15.25 -5.41
N ARG A 181 3.31 -15.95 -4.63
CA ARG A 181 3.93 -17.21 -5.07
C ARG A 181 2.86 -18.24 -5.43
N ARG A 182 1.80 -18.34 -4.63
CA ARG A 182 0.68 -19.23 -4.91
C ARG A 182 -0.07 -18.87 -6.20
N PHE A 183 -0.24 -17.59 -6.51
CA PHE A 183 -0.84 -17.16 -7.78
C PHE A 183 0.07 -17.45 -8.99
N GLU A 184 1.38 -17.28 -8.82
CA GLU A 184 2.37 -17.60 -9.85
C GLU A 184 2.39 -19.12 -10.15
N GLU A 185 2.32 -19.95 -9.11
CA GLU A 185 2.25 -21.42 -9.21
C GLU A 185 0.95 -21.90 -9.87
N GLU A 186 -0.20 -21.35 -9.47
CA GLU A 186 -1.52 -21.81 -9.95
C GLU A 186 -1.84 -21.33 -11.37
N PHE A 187 -1.55 -20.06 -11.67
CA PHE A 187 -2.00 -19.41 -12.91
C PHE A 187 -0.86 -19.11 -13.91
N GLY A 188 0.40 -19.32 -13.53
CA GLY A 188 1.56 -18.97 -14.36
C GLY A 188 1.78 -17.47 -14.52
N TRP A 189 1.19 -16.64 -13.64
CA TRP A 189 1.26 -15.19 -13.69
C TRP A 189 2.56 -14.64 -13.10
N SER A 190 3.68 -15.04 -13.68
CA SER A 190 5.02 -14.60 -13.29
C SER A 190 5.27 -13.13 -13.62
N GLN A 191 6.17 -12.52 -12.84
CA GLN A 191 6.52 -11.11 -12.97
C GLN A 191 6.92 -10.74 -14.39
N ILE A 192 6.46 -9.58 -14.85
CA ILE A 192 6.96 -8.95 -16.07
C ILE A 192 7.95 -7.82 -15.73
N PRO A 193 8.95 -7.57 -16.59
CA PRO A 193 9.86 -6.44 -16.45
C PRO A 193 9.15 -5.08 -16.37
#